data_AF-A0A935KTA7-F1
#
_entry.id   AF-A0A935KTA7-F1
#
_cell.length_a   1.000
_cell.length_b   1.000
_cell.length_c   1.000
_cell.angle_alpha   90.00
_cell.angle_beta   90.00
_cell.angle_gamma   90.00
#
_symmetry.space_group_name_H-M   'P 1'
#
loop_
_entity.id
_entity.type
_entity.pdbx_description
1 polymer ?
#
loop_
_entity_poly.entity_id
_entity_poly.type
_entity_poly.pdbx_seq_one_letter_code
_entity_poly.pdbx_strand_id
1 'polypeptide(L)'
;MKALLLNNKEYQHILRYKQQQLAKSERQFKTRQKSHHKNAKLRAFYDLCDHEHHPVMYSVPFKCAFSFYLYAYLKFNAQPFEFEKGFFEWSLSKPITITFGKIARIAGVSINTVKAAYRELAALGFLKHADLLTDSAHNAPKSAMVVNDHYIIGYDDSSHKVLFDINYNSHVGKKPISLA
;
A
#
# COMPACT_ATOMS: atom_id res chain seq x y z
N MET A 1 -17.93 -3.96 -14.92
CA MET A 1 -17.60 -3.01 -13.84
C MET A 1 -18.83 -2.14 -13.59
N LYS A 2 -19.46 -2.21 -12.41
CA LYS A 2 -20.59 -1.32 -12.05
C LYS A 2 -20.04 -0.21 -11.15
N ALA A 3 -19.94 1.01 -11.66
CA ALA A 3 -19.62 2.16 -10.83
C ALA A 3 -20.84 2.49 -9.95
N LEU A 4 -20.68 2.45 -8.64
CA LEU A 4 -21.68 2.96 -7.70
C LEU A 4 -21.53 4.48 -7.64
N LEU A 5 -22.52 5.20 -8.17
CA LEU A 5 -22.63 6.65 -8.03
C LEU A 5 -23.20 6.94 -6.64
N LEU A 6 -22.32 7.25 -5.68
CA LEU A 6 -22.74 7.64 -4.33
C LEU A 6 -22.97 9.15 -4.27
N ASN A 7 -24.03 9.58 -3.58
CA ASN A 7 -24.21 10.99 -3.31
C ASN A 7 -23.23 11.47 -2.21
N ASN A 8 -23.03 12.79 -2.09
CA ASN A 8 -21.99 13.34 -1.21
C ASN A 8 -22.24 13.00 0.28
N LYS A 9 -23.49 12.89 0.72
CA LYS A 9 -23.82 12.54 2.11
C LYS A 9 -23.49 11.07 2.40
N GLU A 10 -23.83 10.16 1.49
CA GLU A 10 -23.49 8.74 1.57
C GLU A 10 -21.97 8.54 1.56
N TYR A 11 -21.27 9.29 0.71
CA TYR A 11 -19.81 9.27 0.65
C TYR A 11 -19.17 9.67 1.98
N GLN A 12 -19.59 10.81 2.55
CA GLN A 12 -19.09 11.28 3.84
C GLN A 12 -19.42 10.31 4.98
N HIS A 13 -20.58 9.66 4.92
CA HIS A 13 -20.97 8.63 5.88
C HIS A 13 -20.05 7.39 5.80
N ILE A 14 -19.78 6.89 4.59
CA ILE A 14 -18.87 5.75 4.36
C ILE A 14 -17.45 6.08 4.85
N LEU A 15 -16.95 7.27 4.54
CA LEU A 15 -15.63 7.72 5.02
C LEU A 15 -15.55 7.72 6.54
N ARG A 16 -16.52 8.33 7.23
CA ARG A 16 -16.55 8.36 8.70
C ARG A 16 -16.62 6.97 9.30
N TYR A 17 -17.46 6.09 8.74
CA TYR A 17 -17.56 4.72 9.19
C TYR A 17 -16.24 3.95 9.04
N LYS A 18 -15.57 4.08 7.89
CA LYS A 18 -14.28 3.44 7.66
C LYS A 18 -13.19 4.01 8.58
N GLN A 19 -13.14 5.32 8.78
CA GLN A 19 -12.22 5.96 9.74
C GLN A 19 -12.42 5.45 11.17
N GLN A 20 -13.66 5.24 11.62
CA GLN A 20 -13.93 4.66 12.94
C GLN A 20 -13.44 3.20 13.05
N GLN A 21 -13.62 2.39 12.01
CA GLN A 21 -13.09 1.01 11.95
C GLN A 21 -11.55 0.98 11.95
N LEU A 22 -10.92 1.94 11.27
CA LEU A 22 -9.47 2.11 11.26
C LEU A 22 -8.93 2.46 12.66
N ALA A 23 -9.52 3.43 13.33
CA ALA A 23 -9.14 3.80 14.70
C ALA A 23 -9.28 2.62 15.68
N LYS A 24 -10.32 1.79 15.51
CA LYS A 24 -10.50 0.57 16.29
C LYS A 24 -9.39 -0.45 16.00
N SER A 25 -9.07 -0.67 14.73
CA SER A 25 -7.99 -1.58 14.29
C SER A 25 -6.62 -1.14 14.79
N GLU A 26 -6.34 0.15 14.76
CA GLU A 26 -5.11 0.74 15.29
C GLU A 26 -4.97 0.53 16.80
N ARG A 27 -6.04 0.80 17.57
CA ARG A 27 -6.07 0.55 19.01
C ARG A 27 -5.88 -0.93 19.32
N GLN A 28 -6.52 -1.81 18.57
CA GLN A 28 -6.35 -3.26 18.72
C GLN A 28 -4.94 -3.72 18.35
N PHE A 29 -4.30 -3.09 17.36
CA PHE A 29 -2.92 -3.37 17.00
C PHE A 29 -1.93 -2.85 18.05
N LYS A 30 -2.13 -1.65 18.60
CA LYS A 30 -1.28 -1.12 19.69
C LYS A 30 -1.39 -1.95 20.97
N THR A 31 -2.59 -2.45 21.28
CA THR A 31 -2.84 -3.28 22.47
C THR A 31 -2.44 -4.75 22.29
N ARG A 32 -2.71 -5.34 21.11
CA ARG A 32 -2.17 -6.65 20.75
C ARG A 32 -0.77 -6.44 20.22
N GLN A 33 0.25 -6.63 21.05
CA GLN A 33 1.63 -6.80 20.59
C GLN A 33 1.71 -7.96 19.58
N LYS A 34 1.32 -7.73 18.31
CA LYS A 34 1.23 -8.77 17.29
C LYS A 34 2.64 -9.33 17.08
N SER A 35 2.70 -10.66 17.04
CA SER A 35 3.91 -11.48 17.10
C SER A 35 4.97 -11.18 16.04
N HIS A 36 4.65 -10.45 14.97
CA HIS A 36 5.58 -10.09 13.90
C HIS A 36 6.74 -9.21 14.42
N HIS A 37 6.48 -8.33 15.40
CA HIS A 37 7.51 -7.50 16.03
C HIS A 37 8.50 -8.28 16.92
N LYS A 38 8.18 -9.54 17.27
CA LYS A 38 9.06 -10.38 18.09
C LYS A 38 10.19 -11.01 17.27
N ASN A 39 10.10 -11.01 15.94
CA ASN A 39 11.19 -11.48 15.09
C ASN A 39 12.27 -10.39 14.98
N ALA A 40 13.41 -10.61 15.65
CA ALA A 40 14.52 -9.66 15.70
C ALA A 40 15.03 -9.23 14.32
N LYS A 41 15.02 -10.12 13.31
CA LYS A 41 15.47 -9.79 11.95
C LYS A 41 14.49 -8.87 11.23
N LEU A 42 13.19 -9.14 11.36
CA LEU A 42 12.15 -8.29 10.76
C LEU A 42 12.08 -6.93 11.46
N ARG A 43 12.31 -6.90 12.77
CA ARG A 43 12.43 -5.65 13.52
C ARG A 43 13.63 -4.83 13.05
N ALA A 44 14.81 -5.43 12.97
CA ALA A 44 16.00 -4.74 12.46
C ALA A 44 15.82 -4.22 11.03
N PHE A 45 15.12 -4.96 10.17
CA PHE A 45 14.76 -4.49 8.83
C PHE A 45 13.75 -3.34 8.85
N TYR A 46 12.75 -3.40 9.75
CA TYR A 46 11.76 -2.35 9.94
C TYR A 46 12.38 -1.06 10.48
N ASP A 47 13.39 -1.17 11.36
CA ASP A 47 14.13 -0.04 11.94
C ASP A 47 14.93 0.74 10.88
N LEU A 48 15.11 0.20 9.67
CA LEU A 48 15.71 0.90 8.51
C LEU A 48 14.68 1.75 7.74
N CYS A 49 13.41 1.72 8.12
CA CYS A 49 12.30 2.34 7.40
C CYS A 49 11.67 3.47 8.23
N ASP A 50 10.86 4.31 7.58
CA ASP A 50 9.95 5.22 8.28
C ASP A 50 8.85 4.40 8.99
N HIS A 51 8.56 4.77 10.25
CA HIS A 51 7.57 4.13 11.10
C HIS A 51 6.17 4.71 10.94
N GLU A 52 6.02 5.79 10.18
CA GLU A 52 4.73 6.39 9.89
C GLU A 52 4.01 5.58 8.81
N HIS A 53 2.96 4.88 9.21
CA HIS A 53 2.09 4.13 8.32
C HIS A 53 0.62 4.43 8.58
N HIS A 54 -0.17 4.46 7.51
CA HIS A 54 -1.60 4.62 7.65
C HIS A 54 -2.21 3.44 8.43
N PRO A 55 -3.14 3.68 9.38
CA PRO A 55 -3.74 2.65 10.22
C PRO A 55 -4.37 1.46 9.48
N VAL A 56 -4.76 1.66 8.22
CA VAL A 56 -5.30 0.61 7.36
C VAL A 56 -4.37 -0.60 7.26
N MET A 57 -3.06 -0.37 7.28
CA MET A 57 -2.05 -1.42 7.22
C MET A 57 -2.24 -2.47 8.33
N TYR A 58 -2.80 -2.09 9.48
CA TYR A 58 -3.07 -3.01 10.58
C TYR A 58 -4.36 -3.82 10.42
N SER A 59 -5.27 -3.35 9.57
CA SER A 59 -6.54 -4.01 9.24
C SER A 59 -6.42 -4.97 8.05
N VAL A 60 -5.41 -4.79 7.20
CA VAL A 60 -5.19 -5.67 6.05
C VAL A 60 -4.76 -7.07 6.48
N PRO A 61 -5.43 -8.15 6.01
CA PRO A 61 -5.08 -9.51 6.36
C PRO A 61 -3.92 -10.04 5.48
N PHE A 62 -2.70 -9.55 5.71
CA PHE A 62 -1.51 -10.06 5.02
C PHE A 62 -1.30 -11.55 5.30
N LYS A 63 -1.21 -12.37 4.25
CA LYS A 63 -0.87 -13.80 4.36
C LYS A 63 0.64 -13.98 4.48
N CYS A 64 1.43 -13.15 3.81
CA CYS A 64 2.87 -13.14 3.98
C CYS A 64 3.25 -12.15 5.08
N ALA A 65 3.87 -12.64 6.16
CA ALA A 65 4.33 -11.80 7.27
C ALA A 65 5.29 -10.69 6.82
N PHE A 66 6.00 -10.88 5.71
CA PHE A 66 6.95 -9.90 5.17
C PHE A 66 6.30 -8.77 4.36
N SER A 67 5.02 -8.90 3.95
CA SER A 67 4.35 -7.90 3.10
C SER A 67 4.29 -6.52 3.72
N PHE A 68 3.91 -6.44 5.00
CA PHE A 68 3.89 -5.18 5.74
C PHE A 68 5.27 -4.49 5.73
N TYR A 69 6.32 -5.25 6.07
CA TYR A 69 7.70 -4.74 6.11
C TYR A 69 8.23 -4.34 4.74
N LEU A 70 7.91 -5.13 3.71
CA LEU A 70 8.27 -4.81 2.34
C LEU A 70 7.61 -3.50 1.90
N TYR A 71 6.33 -3.30 2.22
CA TYR A 71 5.65 -2.04 1.91
C TYR A 71 6.33 -0.85 2.60
N ALA A 72 6.60 -0.95 3.91
CA ALA A 72 7.29 0.09 4.67
C ALA A 72 8.64 0.47 4.04
N TYR A 73 9.43 -0.54 3.68
CA TYR A 73 10.71 -0.35 3.00
C TYR A 73 10.56 0.34 1.64
N LEU A 74 9.62 -0.11 0.81
CA LEU A 74 9.38 0.48 -0.51
C LEU A 74 8.86 1.92 -0.41
N LYS A 75 7.98 2.21 0.56
CA LYS A 75 7.49 3.56 0.87
C LYS A 75 8.64 4.49 1.25
N PHE A 76 9.53 4.06 2.14
CA PHE A 76 10.68 4.86 2.57
C PHE A 76 11.64 5.19 1.41
N ASN A 77 11.81 4.26 0.46
CA ASN A 77 12.69 4.46 -0.70
C ASN A 77 11.97 5.07 -1.92
N ALA A 78 10.66 5.29 -1.83
CA ALA A 78 9.88 5.83 -2.93
C ALA A 78 10.08 7.34 -3.04
N GLN A 79 10.52 7.80 -4.20
CA GLN A 79 10.55 9.22 -4.50
C GLN A 79 9.20 9.69 -4.99
N PRO A 80 8.76 10.88 -4.59
CA PRO A 80 7.61 11.49 -5.20
C PRO A 80 8.08 12.21 -6.55
N PHE A 81 7.36 12.10 -7.70
CA PHE A 81 7.03 13.09 -8.81
C PHE A 81 6.83 14.61 -8.53
N GLU A 82 7.88 15.38 -8.27
CA GLU A 82 7.68 16.80 -7.92
C GLU A 82 7.00 17.55 -9.07
N PHE A 83 5.68 17.74 -9.00
CA PHE A 83 4.95 18.62 -9.91
C PHE A 83 5.01 20.03 -9.32
N GLU A 84 5.41 20.99 -10.14
CA GLU A 84 5.61 22.38 -9.72
C GLU A 84 4.40 22.94 -8.97
N LYS A 85 4.69 23.53 -7.81
CA LYS A 85 3.85 24.43 -7.00
C LYS A 85 2.35 24.14 -6.99
N GLY A 86 1.97 23.38 -5.98
CA GLY A 86 0.69 23.52 -5.29
C GLY A 86 -0.31 22.42 -5.64
N PHE A 87 -0.77 21.75 -4.60
CA PHE A 87 -2.00 20.95 -4.54
C PHE A 87 -1.98 19.49 -5.02
N PHE A 88 -0.87 18.93 -5.49
CA PHE A 88 -0.78 17.49 -5.82
C PHE A 88 0.21 16.72 -4.93
N GLU A 89 -0.21 16.42 -3.70
CA GLU A 89 0.32 15.32 -2.91
C GLU A 89 0.00 13.96 -3.60
N TRP A 90 0.83 13.51 -4.51
CA TRP A 90 1.36 12.13 -4.52
C TRP A 90 0.44 10.97 -4.16
N SER A 91 -0.51 10.60 -5.03
CA SER A 91 -1.21 9.31 -4.88
C SER A 91 -0.30 8.10 -5.18
N LEU A 92 0.71 8.28 -6.04
CA LEU A 92 1.70 7.28 -6.43
C LEU A 92 3.12 7.86 -6.38
N SER A 93 4.11 7.03 -6.06
CA SER A 93 5.53 7.37 -6.21
C SER A 93 5.98 7.38 -7.66
N LYS A 94 7.13 8.01 -7.95
CA LYS A 94 7.92 7.69 -9.16
C LYS A 94 8.13 6.18 -9.25
N PRO A 95 8.22 5.61 -10.47
CA PRO A 95 8.57 4.21 -10.63
C PRO A 95 9.91 3.90 -9.93
N ILE A 96 9.92 2.87 -9.10
CA ILE A 96 11.10 2.36 -8.43
C ILE A 96 11.48 0.99 -9.00
N THR A 97 12.77 0.81 -9.23
CA THR A 97 13.34 -0.47 -9.67
C THR A 97 13.54 -1.38 -8.47
N ILE A 98 12.81 -2.49 -8.44
CA ILE A 98 12.81 -3.44 -7.34
C ILE A 98 13.71 -4.63 -7.69
N THR A 99 14.80 -4.76 -6.94
CA THR A 99 15.75 -5.87 -7.05
C THR A 99 15.55 -6.84 -5.88
N PHE A 100 14.80 -7.93 -6.10
CA PHE A 100 14.44 -8.87 -5.04
C PHE A 100 15.65 -9.48 -4.32
N GLY A 101 16.75 -9.76 -5.03
CA GLY A 101 17.97 -10.29 -4.42
C GLY A 101 18.63 -9.32 -3.43
N LYS A 102 18.61 -8.01 -3.73
CA LYS A 102 19.13 -6.97 -2.83
C LYS A 102 18.28 -6.91 -1.57
N ILE A 103 16.96 -6.87 -1.71
CA ILE A 103 16.01 -6.81 -0.58
C ILE A 103 16.13 -8.06 0.30
N ALA A 104 16.19 -9.25 -0.32
CA ALA A 104 16.35 -10.52 0.40
C ALA A 104 17.61 -10.53 1.27
N ARG A 105 18.73 -10.02 0.75
CA ARG A 105 19.99 -9.91 1.49
C ARG A 105 19.89 -8.93 2.67
N ILE A 106 19.31 -7.76 2.45
CA ILE A 106 19.16 -6.73 3.50
C ILE A 106 18.22 -7.24 4.62
N ALA A 107 17.09 -7.86 4.25
CA ALA A 107 16.09 -8.36 5.20
C ALA A 107 16.47 -9.70 5.84
N GLY A 108 17.47 -10.40 5.32
CA GLY A 108 17.85 -11.74 5.80
C GLY A 108 16.74 -12.79 5.60
N VAL A 109 15.93 -12.66 4.53
CA VAL A 109 14.84 -13.58 4.16
C VAL A 109 15.09 -14.20 2.79
N SER A 110 14.37 -15.29 2.47
CA SER A 110 14.50 -15.91 1.16
C SER A 110 13.97 -15.00 0.03
N ILE A 111 14.57 -15.09 -1.16
CA ILE A 111 14.07 -14.37 -2.35
C ILE A 111 12.61 -14.73 -2.66
N ASN A 112 12.21 -15.99 -2.39
CA ASN A 112 10.83 -16.44 -2.58
C ASN A 112 9.86 -15.73 -1.64
N THR A 113 10.28 -15.45 -0.40
CA THR A 113 9.50 -14.64 0.55
C THR A 113 9.30 -13.22 0.02
N VAL A 114 10.33 -12.59 -0.53
CA VAL A 114 10.22 -11.25 -1.14
C VAL A 114 9.29 -11.27 -2.35
N LYS A 115 9.42 -12.27 -3.23
CA LYS A 115 8.55 -12.44 -4.41
C LYS A 115 7.08 -12.65 -4.00
N ALA A 116 6.82 -13.45 -2.96
CA ALA A 116 5.48 -13.68 -2.44
C ALA A 116 4.87 -12.42 -1.85
N ALA A 117 5.63 -11.70 -1.01
CA ALA A 117 5.21 -10.43 -0.43
C ALA A 117 4.92 -9.38 -1.51
N TYR A 118 5.79 -9.27 -2.51
CA TYR A 118 5.59 -8.34 -3.63
C TYR A 118 4.29 -8.62 -4.41
N ARG A 119 4.02 -9.90 -4.73
CA ARG A 119 2.78 -10.30 -5.42
C ARG A 119 1.54 -10.00 -4.56
N GLU A 120 1.63 -10.25 -3.26
CA GLU A 120 0.55 -9.93 -2.32
C GLU A 120 0.28 -8.43 -2.28
N LEU A 121 1.31 -7.58 -2.17
CA LEU A 121 1.15 -6.13 -2.18
C LEU A 121 0.53 -5.61 -3.49
N ALA A 122 0.93 -6.15 -4.64
CA ALA A 122 0.32 -5.81 -5.92
C ALA A 122 -1.16 -6.24 -5.97
N ALA A 123 -1.49 -7.46 -5.52
CA ALA A 123 -2.86 -7.96 -5.51
C ALA A 123 -3.79 -7.16 -4.58
N LEU A 124 -3.27 -6.75 -3.42
CA LEU A 124 -3.98 -5.91 -2.45
C LEU A 124 -4.13 -4.45 -2.92
N GLY A 125 -3.36 -4.03 -3.92
CA GLY A 125 -3.44 -2.69 -4.51
C GLY A 125 -2.44 -1.67 -3.94
N PHE A 126 -1.47 -2.09 -3.13
CA PHE A 126 -0.40 -1.21 -2.60
C PHE A 126 0.69 -0.87 -3.62
N LEU A 127 0.80 -1.66 -4.69
CA LEU A 127 1.75 -1.45 -5.77
C LEU A 127 1.01 -1.41 -7.10
N LYS A 128 1.43 -0.51 -7.99
CA LYS A 128 1.04 -0.50 -9.40
C LYS A 128 2.25 -0.87 -10.23
N HIS A 129 2.08 -1.80 -11.17
CA HIS A 129 3.12 -2.08 -12.14
C HIS A 129 3.28 -0.85 -13.04
N ALA A 130 4.50 -0.33 -13.12
CA ALA A 130 4.85 0.58 -14.19
C ALA A 130 5.25 -0.32 -15.36
N ASP A 131 4.35 -0.48 -16.32
CA ASP A 131 4.62 -1.24 -17.54
C ASP A 131 5.71 -0.53 -18.34
N LEU A 132 6.97 -0.84 -18.01
CA LEU A 132 8.10 -0.64 -18.91
C LEU A 132 8.35 -1.98 -19.60
N LEU A 133 7.67 -2.15 -20.73
CA LEU A 133 7.96 -3.04 -21.86
C LEU A 133 9.30 -3.81 -21.74
N THR A 134 9.34 -4.86 -20.92
CA THR A 134 10.35 -5.91 -21.01
C THR A 134 9.81 -7.18 -20.36
N ASP A 135 8.89 -7.81 -21.07
CA ASP A 135 8.76 -9.26 -21.03
C ASP A 135 10.10 -9.86 -21.45
N SER A 136 10.96 -10.29 -20.52
CA SER A 136 11.99 -11.34 -20.75
C SER A 136 13.05 -11.40 -19.63
N ALA A 137 12.68 -11.85 -18.43
CA ALA A 137 13.54 -12.73 -17.61
C ALA A 137 12.90 -13.00 -16.24
N HIS A 138 13.00 -14.24 -15.77
CA HIS A 138 12.54 -14.67 -14.45
C HIS A 138 13.20 -13.93 -13.25
N ASN A 139 14.24 -13.12 -13.52
CA ASN A 139 15.01 -12.34 -12.55
C ASN A 139 15.21 -10.87 -12.95
N ALA A 140 14.50 -10.35 -13.96
CA ALA A 140 14.59 -8.93 -14.31
C ALA A 140 14.11 -8.05 -13.14
N PRO A 141 14.75 -6.89 -12.90
CA PRO A 141 14.25 -5.91 -11.95
C PRO A 141 12.82 -5.52 -12.32
N LYS A 142 11.92 -5.49 -11.33
CA LYS A 142 10.53 -5.07 -11.58
C LYS A 142 10.40 -3.58 -11.33
N SER A 143 9.81 -2.86 -12.26
CA SER A 143 9.42 -1.46 -12.03
C SER A 143 8.03 -1.42 -11.39
N ALA A 144 7.91 -0.71 -10.27
CA ALA A 144 6.62 -0.53 -9.61
C ALA A 144 6.50 0.89 -9.05
N MET A 145 5.28 1.37 -8.93
CA MET A 145 4.94 2.60 -8.24
C MET A 145 4.29 2.22 -6.92
N VAL A 146 4.76 2.83 -5.83
CA VAL A 146 4.22 2.63 -4.49
C VAL A 146 3.04 3.54 -4.31
N VAL A 147 1.93 3.00 -3.82
CA VAL A 147 0.76 3.82 -3.51
C VAL A 147 0.96 4.49 -2.16
N ASN A 148 0.69 5.79 -2.10
CA ASN A 148 0.79 6.56 -0.86
C ASN A 148 -0.36 6.19 0.07
N ASP A 149 -0.01 5.71 1.26
CA ASP A 149 -0.95 5.21 2.26
C ASP A 149 -1.82 6.31 2.88
N HIS A 150 -1.42 7.57 2.83
CA HIS A 150 -2.24 8.72 3.25
C HIS A 150 -3.61 8.78 2.58
N TYR A 151 -3.73 8.21 1.37
CA TYR A 151 -4.97 8.23 0.58
C TYR A 151 -5.85 6.99 0.75
N ILE A 152 -5.42 6.03 1.57
CA ILE A 152 -6.18 4.80 1.76
C ILE A 152 -7.31 5.07 2.75
N ILE A 153 -8.55 4.95 2.29
CA ILE A 153 -9.74 5.16 3.13
C ILE A 153 -10.17 3.89 3.86
N GLY A 154 -9.68 2.72 3.44
CA GLY A 154 -9.92 1.47 4.15
C GLY A 154 -9.56 0.22 3.34
N TYR A 155 -9.88 -0.94 3.89
CA TYR A 155 -9.85 -2.23 3.20
C TYR A 155 -11.28 -2.67 2.87
N ASP A 156 -11.45 -3.29 1.70
CA ASP A 156 -12.69 -3.92 1.29
C ASP A 156 -12.54 -5.44 1.31
N ASP A 157 -13.27 -6.07 2.23
CA ASP A 157 -13.25 -7.52 2.44
C ASP A 157 -13.83 -8.28 1.23
N SER A 158 -14.66 -7.64 0.41
CA SER A 158 -15.30 -8.29 -0.74
C SER A 158 -14.39 -8.37 -1.98
N SER A 159 -13.73 -7.26 -2.33
CA SER A 159 -12.74 -7.23 -3.43
C SER A 159 -11.33 -7.63 -3.00
N HIS A 160 -11.09 -7.78 -1.70
CA HIS A 160 -9.78 -8.01 -1.09
C HIS A 160 -8.73 -6.95 -1.47
N LYS A 161 -9.15 -5.69 -1.63
CA LYS A 161 -8.28 -4.58 -2.04
C LYS A 161 -8.36 -3.41 -1.06
N VAL A 162 -7.30 -2.61 -1.04
CA VAL A 162 -7.36 -1.29 -0.40
C VAL A 162 -8.19 -0.33 -1.25
N LEU A 163 -9.03 0.44 -0.56
CA LEU A 163 -9.86 1.49 -1.13
C LEU A 163 -9.15 2.82 -1.00
N PHE A 164 -9.21 3.63 -2.06
CA PHE A 164 -8.57 4.94 -2.11
C PHE A 164 -9.62 6.04 -2.20
N ASP A 165 -9.32 7.21 -1.64
CA ASP A 165 -10.12 8.40 -1.92
C ASP A 165 -9.89 8.85 -3.37
N ILE A 166 -10.87 8.62 -4.25
CA ILE A 166 -10.81 8.96 -5.69
C ILE A 166 -11.16 10.44 -5.95
N ASN A 167 -11.56 11.22 -4.93
CA ASN A 167 -11.85 12.66 -5.15
C ASN A 167 -10.59 13.46 -5.53
N TYR A 168 -9.41 12.85 -5.53
CA TYR A 168 -8.17 13.49 -5.96
C TYR A 168 -8.01 13.61 -7.49
N ASN A 169 -8.71 12.78 -8.28
CA ASN A 169 -8.60 12.82 -9.76
C ASN A 169 -9.77 13.51 -10.47
N SER A 170 -10.72 14.11 -9.73
CA SER A 170 -11.95 14.65 -10.34
C SER A 170 -12.43 15.95 -9.68
N HIS A 171 -11.66 17.02 -9.87
CA HIS A 171 -12.22 18.38 -9.90
C HIS A 171 -12.87 18.73 -11.25
N VAL A 172 -13.24 17.72 -12.04
CA VAL A 172 -14.13 17.89 -13.20
C VAL A 172 -15.26 16.87 -13.08
N GLY A 173 -16.45 17.38 -12.72
CA GLY A 173 -17.77 16.81 -13.01
C GLY A 173 -18.03 15.30 -12.79
N LYS A 174 -18.86 15.00 -11.78
CA LYS A 174 -19.58 13.74 -11.50
C LYS A 174 -18.72 12.51 -11.14
N LYS A 175 -19.11 11.86 -10.03
CA LYS A 175 -18.28 10.94 -9.23
C LYS A 175 -18.63 9.46 -9.42
N PRO A 176 -17.77 8.66 -10.08
CA PRO A 176 -17.78 7.21 -9.93
C PRO A 176 -16.74 6.75 -8.89
N ILE A 177 -17.16 5.89 -7.95
CA ILE A 177 -16.19 5.03 -7.23
C ILE A 177 -15.89 3.83 -8.13
N SER A 178 -14.62 3.62 -8.50
CA SER A 178 -14.20 2.37 -9.12
C SER A 178 -13.89 1.34 -8.02
N LEU A 179 -14.66 0.26 -8.02
CA LEU A 179 -14.29 -0.96 -7.33
C LEU A 179 -13.37 -1.72 -8.29
N ALA A 180 -12.09 -1.83 -7.93
CA ALA A 180 -11.06 -2.46 -8.75
C ALA A 180 -11.24 -3.97 -8.84
#